data_AF-A0A531MNZ5-F1
#
_entry.id   AF-A0A531MNZ5-F1
#
_cell.length_a   1.000
_cell.length_b   1.000
_cell.length_c   1.000
_cell.angle_alpha   90.00
_cell.angle_beta   90.00
_cell.angle_gamma   90.00
#
_symmetry.space_group_name_H-M   'P 1'
#
loop_
_entity.id
_entity.type
_entity.pdbx_description
1 polymer ?
#
loop_
_entity_poly.entity_id
_entity_poly.type
_entity_poly.pdbx_seq_one_letter_code
_entity_poly.pdbx_strand_id
1 'polypeptide(L)'
;MAGTFVIAQGGGPTAVINQTVVGATLEIRKRHPGARVLGSIHGVRGIRDGNYADLSAIPEDRLRLIAGTPSAALGSTRDKPDAGYCEVILKGLQKAGADAFIYIGGNDTSGTQQILTDAAGGKIAFVHAPKTIDNDLEENDHTPGFISAAEFVAGAFLSVDLDFRALPGIYVGIVMG
;
A
#
# COMPACT_ATOMS: atom_id res chain seq x y z
N MET A 1 -11.14 -22.68 -11.68
CA MET A 1 -10.13 -21.83 -12.35
C MET A 1 -9.28 -21.18 -11.28
N ALA A 2 -7.99 -21.00 -11.52
CA ALA A 2 -7.14 -20.26 -10.58
C ALA A 2 -7.48 -18.76 -10.68
N GLY A 3 -7.63 -18.09 -9.54
CA GLY A 3 -8.08 -16.69 -9.51
C GLY A 3 -6.98 -15.69 -9.86
N THR A 4 -7.35 -14.48 -10.23
CA THR A 4 -6.46 -13.34 -10.43
C THR A 4 -6.65 -12.30 -9.32
N PHE A 5 -5.55 -11.97 -8.65
CA PHE A 5 -5.51 -10.99 -7.58
C PHE A 5 -4.72 -9.77 -8.06
N VAL A 6 -5.29 -8.58 -7.91
CA VAL A 6 -4.59 -7.32 -8.20
C VAL A 6 -4.20 -6.66 -6.87
N ILE A 7 -2.97 -6.18 -6.76
CA ILE A 7 -2.44 -5.46 -5.60
C ILE A 7 -1.95 -4.08 -6.07
N ALA A 8 -2.30 -3.02 -5.36
CA ALA A 8 -1.81 -1.67 -5.63
C ALA A 8 -1.37 -0.97 -4.35
N GLN A 9 -0.40 -0.05 -4.49
CA GLN A 9 0.04 0.85 -3.41
C GLN A 9 -0.50 2.26 -3.70
N GLY A 10 -1.11 2.89 -2.70
CA GLY A 10 -1.73 4.20 -2.77
C GLY A 10 -1.23 5.16 -1.68
N GLY A 11 -1.21 6.46 -2.01
CA GLY A 11 -0.80 7.53 -1.10
C GLY A 11 0.71 7.61 -0.86
N GLY A 12 1.10 8.21 0.27
CA GLY A 12 2.49 8.35 0.66
C GLY A 12 3.15 7.00 1.01
N PRO A 13 4.35 6.70 0.48
CA PRO A 13 5.05 5.46 0.79
C PRO A 13 5.52 5.42 2.25
N THR A 14 5.83 4.23 2.77
CA THR A 14 6.37 4.04 4.13
C THR A 14 7.62 3.16 4.11
N ALA A 15 8.28 3.01 5.26
CA ALA A 15 9.40 2.09 5.41
C ALA A 15 9.02 0.61 5.21
N VAL A 16 7.74 0.26 5.32
CA VAL A 16 7.27 -1.15 5.42
C VAL A 16 6.17 -1.52 4.43
N ILE A 17 5.66 -0.60 3.61
CA ILE A 17 4.53 -0.86 2.68
C ILE A 17 4.78 -2.03 1.71
N ASN A 18 6.05 -2.31 1.36
CA ASN A 18 6.41 -3.46 0.53
C ASN A 18 6.22 -4.80 1.23
N GLN A 19 6.31 -4.84 2.57
CA GLN A 19 6.04 -6.06 3.34
C GLN A 19 4.58 -6.48 3.18
N THR A 20 3.64 -5.52 3.12
CA THR A 20 2.22 -5.82 2.86
C THR A 20 2.00 -6.40 1.46
N VAL A 21 2.63 -5.84 0.42
CA VAL A 21 2.56 -6.37 -0.96
C VAL A 21 3.05 -7.81 -1.00
N VAL A 22 4.22 -8.07 -0.41
CA VAL A 22 4.88 -9.37 -0.44
C VAL A 22 4.13 -10.38 0.43
N GLY A 23 3.69 -9.98 1.63
CA GLY A 23 2.90 -10.83 2.52
C GLY A 23 1.60 -11.29 1.87
N ALA A 24 0.86 -10.36 1.24
CA ALA A 24 -0.33 -10.70 0.47
C ALA A 24 -0.01 -11.65 -0.70
N THR A 25 1.03 -11.36 -1.47
CA THR A 25 1.46 -12.19 -2.61
C THR A 25 1.78 -13.62 -2.19
N LEU A 26 2.59 -13.80 -1.14
CA LEU A 26 2.99 -15.13 -0.66
C LEU A 26 1.81 -15.90 -0.08
N GLU A 27 0.93 -15.23 0.66
CA GLU A 27 -0.25 -15.90 1.23
C GLU A 27 -1.27 -16.29 0.15
N ILE A 28 -1.45 -15.46 -0.89
CA ILE A 28 -2.26 -15.82 -2.06
C ILE A 28 -1.68 -17.06 -2.75
N ARG A 29 -0.37 -17.08 -3.01
CA ARG A 29 0.31 -18.24 -3.65
C ARG A 29 0.12 -19.52 -2.84
N LYS A 30 0.16 -19.42 -1.51
CA LYS A 30 -0.01 -20.55 -0.60
C LYS A 30 -1.45 -21.05 -0.56
N ARG A 31 -2.44 -20.17 -0.43
CA ARG A 31 -3.87 -20.53 -0.29
C ARG A 31 -4.55 -20.82 -1.63
N HIS A 32 -4.06 -20.23 -2.71
CA HIS A 32 -4.62 -20.36 -4.05
C HIS A 32 -3.52 -20.77 -5.05
N PRO A 33 -3.05 -22.04 -5.02
CA PRO A 33 -2.05 -22.52 -5.95
C PRO A 33 -2.47 -22.28 -7.41
N GLY A 34 -1.56 -21.73 -8.20
CA GLY A 34 -1.79 -21.37 -9.61
C GLY A 34 -2.48 -20.02 -9.84
N ALA A 35 -2.85 -19.30 -8.77
CA ALA A 35 -3.41 -17.95 -8.90
C ALA A 35 -2.39 -16.98 -9.48
N ARG A 36 -2.87 -16.03 -10.29
CA ARG A 36 -2.07 -14.94 -10.82
C ARG A 36 -2.12 -13.76 -9.86
N VAL A 37 -0.96 -13.19 -9.53
CA VAL A 37 -0.86 -12.01 -8.67
C VAL A 37 -0.25 -10.86 -9.47
N LEU A 38 -1.03 -9.80 -9.67
CA LEU A 38 -0.66 -8.63 -10.45
C LEU A 38 -0.41 -7.43 -9.54
N GLY A 39 0.80 -6.88 -9.58
CA GLY A 39 1.13 -5.60 -8.95
C GLY A 39 0.86 -4.46 -9.91
N SER A 40 -0.07 -3.57 -9.58
CA SER A 40 -0.37 -2.39 -10.40
C SER A 40 0.71 -1.32 -10.26
N ILE A 41 1.29 -0.90 -11.38
CA ILE A 41 2.36 0.10 -11.39
C ILE A 41 1.79 1.50 -11.17
N HIS A 42 2.31 2.24 -10.18
CA HIS A 42 1.84 3.56 -9.77
C HIS A 42 0.37 3.60 -9.30
N GLY A 43 -0.02 2.63 -8.47
CA GLY A 43 -1.33 2.60 -7.82
C GLY A 43 -2.47 2.35 -8.82
N VAL A 44 -3.60 3.05 -8.68
CA VAL A 44 -4.77 2.90 -9.57
C VAL A 44 -4.51 3.35 -11.02
N ARG A 45 -3.42 4.09 -11.29
CA ARG A 45 -3.03 4.44 -12.67
C ARG A 45 -2.65 3.20 -13.47
N GLY A 46 -1.90 2.28 -12.87
CA GLY A 46 -1.56 1.02 -13.53
C GLY A 46 -2.79 0.20 -13.90
N ILE A 47 -3.85 0.25 -13.09
CA ILE A 47 -5.12 -0.42 -13.41
C ILE A 47 -5.80 0.24 -14.62
N ARG A 48 -5.91 1.57 -14.61
CA ARG A 48 -6.43 2.35 -15.74
C ARG A 48 -5.67 2.04 -17.03
N ASP A 49 -4.34 2.03 -16.95
CA ASP A 49 -3.44 1.94 -18.11
C ASP A 49 -3.17 0.49 -18.54
N GLY A 50 -3.59 -0.50 -17.74
CA GLY A 50 -3.28 -1.91 -17.97
C GLY A 50 -1.80 -2.26 -17.75
N ASN A 51 -1.10 -1.51 -16.89
CA ASN A 51 0.32 -1.68 -16.60
C ASN A 51 0.54 -2.42 -15.27
N TYR A 52 0.96 -3.68 -15.37
CA TYR A 52 1.11 -4.59 -14.24
C TYR A 52 2.47 -5.29 -14.24
N ALA A 53 3.03 -5.49 -13.05
CA ALA A 53 4.07 -6.48 -12.80
C ALA A 53 3.43 -7.82 -12.40
N ASP A 54 3.91 -8.93 -12.96
CA ASP A 54 3.49 -10.27 -12.54
C ASP A 54 4.28 -10.70 -11.29
N LEU A 55 3.67 -10.55 -10.12
CA LEU A 55 4.27 -10.90 -8.83
C LEU A 55 4.28 -12.42 -8.60
N SER A 56 3.36 -13.16 -9.22
CA SER A 56 3.35 -14.63 -9.18
C SER A 56 4.57 -15.25 -9.86
N ALA A 57 5.15 -14.57 -10.87
CA ALA A 57 6.36 -15.01 -11.56
C ALA A 57 7.66 -14.73 -10.79
N ILE A 58 7.62 -13.94 -9.71
CA ILE A 58 8.82 -13.56 -8.96
C ILE A 58 9.17 -14.66 -7.92
N PRO A 59 10.42 -15.17 -7.92
CA PRO A 59 10.90 -16.10 -6.90
C PRO A 59 10.73 -15.56 -5.47
N GLU A 60 10.45 -16.45 -4.51
CA GLU A 60 10.15 -16.04 -3.13
C GLU A 60 11.31 -15.29 -2.45
N ASP A 61 12.55 -15.71 -2.67
CA ASP A 61 13.75 -15.03 -2.18
C ASP A 61 13.84 -13.58 -2.69
N ARG A 62 13.51 -13.36 -3.97
CA ARG A 62 13.45 -12.01 -4.57
C ARG A 62 12.29 -11.19 -4.02
N LEU A 63 11.13 -11.80 -3.78
CA LEU A 63 10.03 -11.13 -3.09
C LEU A 63 10.42 -10.70 -1.67
N ARG A 64 11.14 -11.55 -0.93
CA ARG A 64 11.64 -11.21 0.41
C ARG A 64 12.65 -10.07 0.39
N LEU A 65 13.49 -9.97 -0.65
CA LEU A 65 14.35 -8.79 -0.84
C LEU A 65 13.51 -7.52 -1.05
N ILE A 66 12.45 -7.58 -1.87
CA ILE A 66 11.53 -6.44 -2.05
C ILE A 66 10.88 -6.04 -0.72
N ALA A 67 10.45 -7.02 0.09
CA ALA A 67 9.88 -6.76 1.43
C ALA A 67 10.86 -6.04 2.37
N GLY A 68 12.17 -6.26 2.18
CA GLY A 68 13.24 -5.61 2.95
C GLY A 68 13.62 -4.21 2.44
N THR A 69 12.97 -3.70 1.39
CA THR A 69 13.25 -2.35 0.87
C THR A 69 12.18 -1.35 1.29
N PRO A 70 12.57 -0.13 1.72
CA PRO A 70 11.61 0.92 2.04
C PRO A 70 10.96 1.49 0.78
N SER A 71 10.01 2.38 0.97
CA SER A 71 9.21 3.01 -0.09
C SER A 71 8.23 2.04 -0.76
N ALA A 72 7.61 2.46 -1.87
CA ALA A 72 6.64 1.68 -2.64
C ALA A 72 7.31 1.08 -3.89
N ALA A 73 7.59 -0.23 -3.88
CA ALA A 73 8.26 -0.95 -4.97
C ALA A 73 7.46 -0.99 -6.27
N LEU A 74 6.12 -0.97 -6.19
CA LEU A 74 5.25 -0.84 -7.37
C LEU A 74 5.08 0.61 -7.83
N GLY A 75 5.64 1.57 -7.08
CA GLY A 75 5.26 2.96 -7.15
C GLY A 75 3.87 3.21 -6.56
N SER A 76 3.56 4.48 -6.30
CA SER A 76 2.28 4.88 -5.71
C SER A 76 1.67 6.06 -6.48
N THR A 77 0.44 6.42 -6.13
CA THR A 77 -0.24 7.62 -6.65
C THR A 77 -0.91 8.43 -5.55
N ARG A 78 -1.14 9.72 -5.81
CA ARG A 78 -1.97 10.62 -4.99
C ARG A 78 -3.31 10.95 -5.64
N ASP A 79 -3.65 10.25 -6.73
CA ASP A 79 -4.97 10.39 -7.34
C ASP A 79 -6.04 10.05 -6.31
N LYS A 80 -7.04 10.93 -6.19
CA LYS A 80 -8.23 10.73 -5.37
C LYS A 80 -9.38 10.41 -6.32
N PRO A 81 -9.71 9.12 -6.55
CA PRO A 81 -10.75 8.75 -7.49
C PRO A 81 -12.11 9.23 -7.05
N ASP A 82 -12.75 10.00 -7.92
CA ASP A 82 -14.19 10.23 -7.85
C ASP A 82 -14.94 9.03 -8.44
N ALA A 83 -16.28 9.11 -8.48
CA ALA A 83 -17.11 8.05 -9.03
C ALA A 83 -16.77 7.73 -10.50
N GLY A 84 -16.52 8.75 -11.33
CA GLY A 84 -16.18 8.57 -12.73
C GLY A 84 -14.83 7.86 -12.92
N TYR A 85 -13.83 8.21 -12.11
CA TYR A 85 -12.54 7.54 -12.16
C TYR A 85 -12.61 6.11 -11.60
N CYS A 86 -13.44 5.87 -10.58
CA CYS A 86 -13.73 4.53 -10.07
C CYS A 86 -14.33 3.60 -11.14
N GLU A 87 -15.20 4.10 -12.03
CA GLU A 87 -15.69 3.29 -13.16
C GLU A 87 -14.57 2.85 -14.11
N VAL A 88 -13.60 3.73 -14.37
CA VAL A 88 -12.45 3.43 -15.20
C VAL A 88 -11.57 2.37 -14.54
N ILE A 89 -11.32 2.50 -13.24
CA ILE A 89 -10.57 1.51 -12.44
C ILE A 89 -11.30 0.16 -12.45
N LEU A 90 -12.61 0.14 -12.23
CA LEU A 90 -13.42 -1.08 -12.23
C LEU A 90 -13.36 -1.79 -13.60
N LYS A 91 -13.48 -1.05 -14.71
CA LYS A 91 -13.31 -1.60 -16.06
C LYS A 91 -11.89 -2.17 -16.26
N GLY A 92 -10.87 -1.50 -15.73
CA GLY A 92 -9.49 -1.97 -15.75
C GLY A 92 -9.29 -3.29 -15.00
N LEU A 93 -9.87 -3.42 -13.80
CA LEU A 93 -9.88 -4.65 -13.01
C LEU A 93 -10.60 -5.79 -13.75
N GLN A 94 -11.77 -5.52 -14.33
CA GLN A 94 -12.52 -6.49 -15.13
C GLN A 94 -11.73 -6.95 -16.36
N LYS A 95 -11.05 -6.03 -17.06
CA LYS A 95 -10.19 -6.36 -18.21
C LYS A 95 -8.98 -7.20 -17.80
N ALA A 96 -8.45 -6.98 -16.60
CA ALA A 96 -7.40 -7.82 -16.04
C ALA A 96 -7.89 -9.20 -15.57
N GLY A 97 -9.21 -9.43 -15.55
CA GLY A 97 -9.82 -10.65 -15.03
C GLY A 97 -9.73 -10.78 -13.52
N ALA A 98 -9.67 -9.67 -12.79
CA ALA A 98 -9.48 -9.66 -11.34
C ALA A 98 -10.68 -10.27 -10.60
N ASP A 99 -10.42 -11.27 -9.77
CA ASP A 99 -11.37 -11.82 -8.80
C ASP A 99 -11.28 -11.08 -7.46
N ALA A 100 -10.11 -10.51 -7.15
CA ALA A 100 -9.92 -9.67 -5.98
C ALA A 100 -8.97 -8.49 -6.24
N PHE A 101 -9.21 -7.39 -5.55
CA PHE A 101 -8.35 -6.21 -5.52
C PHE A 101 -7.98 -5.83 -4.08
N ILE A 102 -6.67 -5.86 -3.80
CA ILE A 102 -6.08 -5.43 -2.53
C ILE A 102 -5.47 -4.05 -2.73
N TYR A 103 -6.01 -3.04 -2.06
CA TYR A 103 -5.50 -1.68 -2.18
C TYR A 103 -4.84 -1.24 -0.86
N ILE A 104 -3.53 -1.05 -0.91
CA ILE A 104 -2.71 -0.73 0.26
C ILE A 104 -2.58 0.78 0.38
N GLY A 105 -3.09 1.38 1.46
CA GLY A 105 -3.09 2.83 1.60
C GLY A 105 -3.85 3.36 2.81
N GLY A 106 -4.02 4.67 2.85
CA GLY A 106 -4.68 5.39 3.95
C GLY A 106 -6.17 5.64 3.71
N ASN A 107 -6.68 6.73 4.28
CA ASN A 107 -8.09 7.13 4.22
C ASN A 107 -8.65 7.24 2.79
N ASP A 108 -7.94 7.93 1.88
CA ASP A 108 -8.37 8.06 0.47
C ASP A 108 -8.49 6.71 -0.24
N THR A 109 -7.59 5.77 0.09
CA THR A 109 -7.58 4.40 -0.46
C THR A 109 -8.79 3.61 0.04
N SER A 110 -9.12 3.73 1.33
CA SER A 110 -10.33 3.11 1.92
C SER A 110 -11.61 3.66 1.27
N GLY A 111 -11.72 4.98 1.13
CA GLY A 111 -12.88 5.62 0.46
C GLY A 111 -13.04 5.19 -1.00
N THR A 112 -11.94 5.11 -1.76
CA THR A 112 -11.94 4.56 -3.12
C THR A 112 -12.49 3.13 -3.14
N GLN A 113 -12.07 2.32 -2.16
CA GLN A 113 -12.42 0.91 -2.10
C GLN A 113 -13.90 0.68 -1.80
N GLN A 114 -14.51 1.54 -0.98
CA GLN A 114 -15.95 1.54 -0.75
C GLN A 114 -16.72 1.76 -2.07
N ILE A 115 -16.37 2.82 -2.81
CA ILE A 115 -17.03 3.16 -4.09
C ILE A 115 -16.90 2.00 -5.10
N LEU A 116 -15.72 1.38 -5.19
CA LEU A 116 -15.50 0.25 -6.10
C LEU A 116 -16.30 -1.00 -5.68
N THR A 117 -16.40 -1.27 -4.38
CA THR A 117 -17.17 -2.40 -3.85
C THR A 117 -18.64 -2.27 -4.24
N ASP A 118 -19.22 -1.09 -4.02
CA ASP A 118 -20.62 -0.80 -4.34
C ASP A 118 -20.88 -0.92 -5.85
N ALA A 119 -19.96 -0.40 -6.67
CA ALA A 119 -20.07 -0.45 -8.13
C ALA A 119 -19.88 -1.85 -8.74
N ALA A 120 -19.10 -2.72 -8.10
CA ALA A 120 -18.78 -4.05 -8.64
C ALA A 120 -19.91 -5.07 -8.47
N GLY A 121 -20.86 -4.84 -7.56
CA GLY A 121 -22.00 -5.73 -7.33
C GLY A 121 -21.59 -7.16 -6.95
N GLY A 122 -20.49 -7.32 -6.19
CA GLY A 122 -20.00 -8.61 -5.70
C GLY A 122 -19.21 -9.46 -6.71
N LYS A 123 -18.92 -8.94 -7.91
CA LYS A 123 -18.13 -9.69 -8.92
C LYS A 123 -16.63 -9.73 -8.64
N ILE A 124 -16.14 -8.78 -7.85
CA ILE A 124 -14.73 -8.65 -7.45
C ILE A 124 -14.72 -8.44 -5.93
N ALA A 125 -13.87 -9.17 -5.22
CA ALA A 125 -13.64 -8.96 -3.80
C ALA A 125 -12.69 -7.77 -3.60
N PHE A 126 -13.05 -6.84 -2.73
CA PHE A 126 -12.23 -5.68 -2.41
C PHE A 126 -11.71 -5.78 -0.99
N VAL A 127 -10.40 -5.62 -0.81
CA VAL A 127 -9.75 -5.65 0.50
C VAL A 127 -8.87 -4.42 0.67
N HIS A 128 -9.18 -3.61 1.69
CA HIS A 128 -8.30 -2.54 2.12
C HIS A 128 -7.18 -3.11 2.98
N ALA A 129 -5.96 -2.71 2.67
CA ALA A 129 -4.79 -3.05 3.46
C ALA A 129 -4.26 -1.76 4.10
N PRO A 130 -4.42 -1.58 5.43
CA PRO A 130 -4.06 -0.35 6.12
C PRO A 130 -2.61 0.08 5.90
N LYS A 131 -2.42 1.37 5.63
CA LYS A 131 -1.13 2.04 5.61
C LYS A 131 -1.32 3.50 5.95
N THR A 132 -0.65 3.98 6.99
CA THR A 132 -0.49 5.40 7.31
C THR A 132 0.66 5.52 8.30
N ILE A 133 1.43 6.61 8.23
CA ILE A 133 2.41 6.90 9.29
C ILE A 133 1.84 7.86 10.33
N ASP A 134 0.67 8.43 10.04
CA ASP A 134 -0.01 9.39 10.91
C ASP A 134 -0.89 8.66 11.95
N ASN A 135 -1.04 7.34 11.81
CA ASN A 135 -1.87 6.47 12.65
C ASN A 135 -3.33 6.93 12.79
N ASP A 136 -3.87 7.45 11.69
CA ASP A 136 -5.15 8.16 11.60
C ASP A 136 -6.27 7.33 10.94
N LEU A 137 -6.09 6.02 10.81
CA LEU A 137 -7.15 5.12 10.35
C LEU A 137 -8.00 4.66 11.53
N GLU A 138 -9.31 4.90 11.46
CA GLU A 138 -10.27 4.39 12.44
C GLU A 138 -10.19 2.86 12.56
N GLU A 139 -10.63 2.33 13.71
CA GLU A 139 -10.63 0.89 14.04
C GLU A 139 -9.25 0.21 14.13
N ASN A 140 -8.16 0.95 13.88
CA ASN A 140 -6.80 0.45 13.99
C ASN A 140 -6.12 1.04 15.24
N ASP A 141 -5.60 0.19 16.11
CA ASP A 141 -4.75 0.61 17.22
C ASP A 141 -3.39 1.13 16.68
N HIS A 142 -2.78 0.38 15.76
CA HIS A 142 -1.56 0.77 15.06
C HIS A 142 -1.63 0.43 13.57
N THR A 143 -1.10 1.29 12.74
CA THR A 143 -1.09 1.15 11.28
C THR A 143 0.32 0.86 10.74
N PRO A 144 0.45 0.02 9.69
CA PRO A 144 1.74 -0.27 9.07
C PRO A 144 2.46 0.99 8.58
N GLY A 145 3.62 1.25 9.17
CA GLY A 145 4.48 2.40 8.90
C GLY A 145 4.60 3.37 10.07
N PHE A 146 3.60 3.46 10.94
CA PHE A 146 3.60 4.38 12.09
C PHE A 146 4.76 4.13 13.04
N ILE A 147 4.94 2.89 13.53
CA ILE A 147 5.99 2.57 14.50
C ILE A 147 7.40 2.85 13.92
N SER A 148 7.63 2.55 12.64
CA SER A 148 8.91 2.85 11.99
C SER A 148 9.17 4.36 11.89
N ALA A 149 8.13 5.16 11.63
CA ALA A 149 8.25 6.62 11.63
C ALA A 149 8.49 7.16 13.04
N ALA A 150 7.79 6.63 14.05
CA ALA A 150 7.96 7.01 15.45
C ALA A 150 9.37 6.68 15.96
N GLU A 151 9.91 5.51 15.62
CA GLU A 151 11.29 5.12 15.97
C GLU A 151 12.32 6.08 15.36
N PHE A 152 12.16 6.42 14.07
CA PHE A 152 13.01 7.40 13.39
C PHE A 152 12.97 8.77 14.09
N VAL A 153 11.77 9.27 14.38
CA VAL A 153 11.59 10.57 15.06
C VAL A 153 12.21 10.54 16.45
N ALA A 154 11.97 9.49 17.24
CA ALA A 154 12.53 9.36 18.58
C ALA A 154 14.07 9.35 18.56
N GLY A 155 14.68 8.60 17.64
CA GLY A 155 16.14 8.57 17.47
C GLY A 155 16.73 9.91 17.04
N ALA A 156 16.04 10.62 16.12
CA ALA A 156 16.45 11.96 15.70
C ALA A 156 16.40 12.95 16.87
N PHE A 157 15.31 12.95 17.65
CA PHE A 157 15.15 13.85 18.78
C PHE A 157 16.08 13.52 19.95
N LEU A 158 16.43 12.25 20.17
CA LEU A 158 17.46 11.88 21.15
C LEU A 158 18.80 12.52 20.80
N SER A 159 19.21 12.44 19.53
CA SER A 159 20.48 13.02 19.08
C SER A 159 20.47 14.54 19.23
N VAL A 160 19.37 15.19 18.83
CA VAL A 160 19.17 16.64 18.97
C VAL A 160 19.18 17.07 20.45
N ASP A 161 18.51 16.34 21.34
CA ASP A 161 18.50 16.66 22.77
C ASP A 161 19.92 16.64 23.37
N LEU A 162 20.74 15.67 22.99
CA LEU A 162 22.13 15.60 23.46
C LEU A 162 22.98 16.79 22.98
N ASP A 163 22.82 17.23 21.72
CA ASP A 163 23.52 18.40 21.19
C ASP A 163 23.16 19.69 21.95
N PHE A 164 21.87 19.91 22.21
CA PHE A 164 21.38 21.13 22.88
C PHE A 164 21.52 21.11 24.40
N ARG A 165 21.85 19.96 25.00
CA ARG A 165 22.38 19.92 26.38
C ARG A 165 23.83 20.37 26.46
N ALA A 166 24.61 20.16 25.40
CA ALA A 166 26.02 20.52 25.35
C ALA A 166 26.25 21.99 24.92
N LEU A 167 25.30 22.59 24.21
CA LEU A 167 25.42 23.93 23.63
C LEU A 167 24.18 24.79 23.92
N PRO A 168 24.32 26.12 24.13
CA PRO A 168 23.17 26.99 24.26
C PRO A 168 22.42 27.13 22.92
N GLY A 169 21.08 27.03 22.94
CA GLY A 169 20.25 27.26 21.76
C GLY A 169 18.82 26.75 21.91
N ILE A 170 18.01 26.98 20.86
CA ILE A 170 16.66 26.42 20.71
C ILE A 170 16.61 25.62 19.41
N TYR A 171 16.09 24.40 19.46
CA TYR A 171 15.78 23.58 18.30
C TYR A 171 14.28 23.51 18.06
N VAL A 172 13.85 23.66 16.81
CA VAL A 172 12.46 23.47 16.38
C VAL A 172 12.43 22.34 15.36
N GLY A 173 11.96 21.16 15.79
CA GLY A 173 11.78 20.00 14.92
C GLY A 173 10.36 19.95 14.35
N ILE A 174 10.25 19.87 13.03
CA ILE A 174 8.97 19.66 12.34
C ILE A 174 8.87 18.18 12.00
N VAL A 175 7.85 17.51 12.53
CA VAL A 175 7.55 16.10 12.28
C VAL A 175 6.25 15.96 11.49
N MET A 176 6.02 14.77 10.94
CA MET A 176 4.74 14.46 10.30
C MET A 176 3.64 14.29 11.36
N GLY A 177 2.40 14.62 10.99
CA GLY A 177 1.20 14.59 11.83
C GLY A 177 0.09 15.44 11.23
#